data_AF-A0A175WD42-F1
#
_entry.id   AF-A0A175WD42-F1
#
_cell.length_a   1.000
_cell.length_b   1.000
_cell.length_c   1.000
_cell.angle_alpha   90.00
_cell.angle_beta   90.00
_cell.angle_gamma   90.00
#
_symmetry.space_group_name_H-M   'P 1'
#
loop_
_entity.id
_entity.type
_entity.pdbx_description
1 polymer ?
#
loop_
_entity_poly.entity_id
_entity_poly.type
_entity_poly.pdbx_seq_one_letter_code
_entity_poly.pdbx_strand_id
1 'polypeptide(L)'
;MKFLNILALFSGLAAARPALVDEPAEGPSGHEVQITGLAFAGSGCPAGTVSGQLSTDLTTLTLLYAEFVAQAGNGISPSNYRKNCQLNVKIRYPQGWQFSVFKADYRGYAQIPDGDTGTCKATYYFSGDSRQASCTLPAPT
;
A
#
# COMPACT_ATOMS: atom_id res chain seq x y z
N MET A 1 -23.94 -71.53 24.91
CA MET A 1 -24.73 -70.95 23.79
C MET A 1 -24.19 -69.55 23.53
N LYS A 2 -23.91 -69.23 22.25
CA LYS A 2 -23.22 -68.02 21.77
C LYS A 2 -24.00 -66.74 22.12
N PHE A 3 -23.37 -65.78 22.80
CA PHE A 3 -23.86 -64.40 22.85
C PHE A 3 -22.92 -63.52 22.02
N LEU A 4 -23.55 -62.83 21.08
CA LEU A 4 -22.98 -62.09 19.96
C LEU A 4 -22.34 -60.79 20.47
N ASN A 5 -21.05 -60.59 20.16
CA ASN A 5 -20.27 -59.43 20.57
C ASN A 5 -20.81 -58.14 19.96
N ILE A 6 -21.35 -57.25 20.79
CA ILE A 6 -21.78 -55.91 20.41
C ILE A 6 -20.52 -55.03 20.31
N LEU A 7 -20.17 -54.66 19.07
CA LEU A 7 -19.07 -53.76 18.74
C LEU A 7 -19.44 -52.34 19.20
N ALA A 8 -19.00 -51.96 20.40
CA ALA A 8 -19.19 -50.63 20.95
C ALA A 8 -18.33 -49.60 20.18
N LEU A 9 -18.99 -48.75 19.37
CA LEU A 9 -18.38 -47.55 18.81
C LEU A 9 -18.08 -46.57 19.96
N PHE A 10 -16.89 -46.67 20.55
CA PHE A 10 -16.39 -45.66 21.47
C PHE A 10 -15.99 -44.41 20.67
N SER A 11 -16.81 -43.38 20.80
CA SER A 11 -16.60 -42.03 20.29
C SER A 11 -15.29 -41.47 20.85
N GLY A 12 -14.27 -41.34 19.98
CA GLY A 12 -13.00 -40.74 20.33
C GLY A 12 -13.16 -39.24 20.60
N LEU A 13 -13.12 -38.85 21.87
CA LEU A 13 -12.96 -37.45 22.28
C LEU A 13 -11.53 -37.01 21.91
N ALA A 14 -11.35 -36.42 20.74
CA ALA A 14 -10.10 -35.78 20.35
C ALA A 14 -9.91 -34.53 21.22
N ALA A 15 -9.16 -34.66 22.31
CA ALA A 15 -8.76 -33.53 23.13
C ALA A 15 -7.82 -32.62 22.30
N ALA A 16 -8.35 -31.52 21.78
CA ALA A 16 -7.56 -30.47 21.16
C ALA A 16 -6.62 -29.90 22.22
N ARG A 17 -5.34 -30.30 22.16
CA ARG A 17 -4.29 -29.68 22.96
C ARG A 17 -4.08 -28.27 22.40
N PRO A 18 -4.16 -27.21 23.22
CA PRO A 18 -3.75 -25.90 22.77
C PRO A 18 -2.27 -26.01 22.35
N ALA A 19 -2.00 -25.73 21.07
CA ALA A 19 -0.64 -25.52 20.63
C ALA A 19 -0.12 -24.31 21.41
N LEU A 20 0.99 -24.49 22.12
CA LEU A 20 1.81 -23.38 22.56
C LEU A 20 2.21 -22.65 21.29
N VAL A 21 1.55 -21.53 21.00
CA VAL A 21 1.96 -20.63 19.93
C VAL A 21 3.30 -20.12 20.40
N ASP A 22 4.37 -20.52 19.71
CA ASP A 22 5.70 -19.94 19.89
C ASP A 22 5.51 -18.42 19.86
N GLU A 23 6.00 -17.70 20.88
CA GLU A 23 5.89 -16.24 20.88
C GLU A 23 6.44 -15.76 19.53
N PRO A 24 5.73 -14.87 18.80
CA PRO A 24 6.26 -14.35 17.55
C PRO A 24 7.66 -13.84 17.84
N ALA A 25 8.66 -14.35 17.10
CA ALA A 25 10.02 -13.86 17.22
C ALA A 25 9.97 -12.34 17.23
N GLU A 26 10.59 -11.72 18.25
CA GLU A 26 10.71 -10.27 18.37
C GLU A 26 11.02 -9.74 16.97
N GLY A 27 10.14 -8.89 16.46
CA GLY A 27 10.24 -8.38 15.10
C GLY A 27 11.63 -7.77 14.87
N PRO A 28 12.04 -7.59 13.60
CA PRO A 28 13.26 -6.86 13.32
C PRO A 28 13.17 -5.52 14.05
N SER A 29 14.27 -5.09 14.67
CA SER A 29 14.33 -3.74 15.23
C SER A 29 13.88 -2.80 14.11
N GLY A 30 12.89 -1.93 14.37
CA GLY A 30 12.17 -1.20 13.30
C GLY A 30 13.04 -0.36 12.34
N HIS A 31 14.35 -0.32 12.59
CA HIS A 31 15.41 0.32 11.82
C HIS A 31 15.97 -0.55 10.66
N GLU A 32 15.52 -1.79 10.51
CA GLU A 32 16.05 -2.69 9.47
C GLU A 32 15.42 -2.46 8.09
N VAL A 33 14.25 -1.81 8.05
CA VAL A 33 13.60 -1.36 6.82
C VAL A 33 13.88 0.12 6.61
N GLN A 34 14.59 0.46 5.54
CA GLN A 34 14.99 1.83 5.25
C GLN A 34 14.68 2.21 3.82
N ILE A 35 14.12 3.39 3.63
CA ILE A 35 14.04 4.02 2.32
C ILE A 35 15.44 4.59 2.00
N THR A 36 16.03 4.11 0.91
CA THR A 36 17.41 4.44 0.50
C THR A 36 17.46 5.29 -0.76
N GLY A 37 16.33 5.49 -1.43
CA GLY A 37 16.27 6.29 -2.64
C GLY A 37 14.85 6.48 -3.16
N LEU A 38 14.70 7.50 -3.98
CA LEU A 38 13.47 7.86 -4.65
C LEU A 38 13.80 8.26 -6.09
N ALA A 39 13.09 7.68 -7.05
CA ALA A 39 13.02 8.18 -8.41
C ALA A 39 11.56 8.38 -8.80
N PHE A 40 11.26 9.38 -9.63
CA PHE A 40 9.91 9.66 -10.07
C PHE A 40 9.87 10.14 -11.51
N ALA A 41 8.76 9.86 -12.19
CA ALA A 41 8.50 10.34 -13.54
C ALA A 41 7.00 10.38 -13.82
N GLY A 42 6.54 11.38 -14.57
CA GLY A 42 5.15 11.47 -14.99
C GLY A 42 4.74 12.91 -15.32
N SER A 43 3.56 13.06 -15.91
CA SER A 43 3.05 14.38 -16.30
C SER A 43 2.68 15.29 -15.12
N GLY A 44 2.46 14.72 -13.92
CA GLY A 44 2.22 15.44 -12.68
C GLY A 44 3.43 15.53 -11.76
N CYS A 45 4.56 14.94 -12.15
CA CYS A 45 5.83 15.06 -11.43
C CYS A 45 7.02 15.19 -12.39
N PRO A 46 7.04 16.24 -13.24
CA PRO A 46 8.20 16.52 -14.06
C PRO A 46 9.45 16.80 -13.21
N ALA A 47 10.62 16.58 -13.80
CA ALA A 47 11.90 16.78 -13.12
C ALA A 47 11.99 18.19 -12.52
N GLY A 48 12.42 18.28 -11.26
CA GLY A 48 12.55 19.55 -10.53
C GLY A 48 11.28 20.07 -9.86
N THR A 49 10.13 19.42 -10.02
CA THR A 49 8.84 19.89 -9.44
C THR A 49 8.38 19.13 -8.21
N VAL A 50 9.12 18.08 -7.83
CA VAL A 50 8.83 17.28 -6.63
C VAL A 50 9.96 17.40 -5.64
N SER A 51 9.62 17.79 -4.42
CA SER A 51 10.54 17.81 -3.28
C SER A 51 10.25 16.62 -2.38
N GLY A 52 11.29 15.83 -2.08
CA GLY A 52 11.20 14.69 -1.18
C GLY A 52 11.92 14.96 0.14
N GLN A 53 11.28 14.64 1.26
CA GLN A 53 11.88 14.68 2.59
C GLN A 53 11.74 13.32 3.26
N LEU A 54 12.86 12.79 3.75
CA LEU A 54 12.90 11.52 4.45
C LEU A 54 13.00 11.78 5.96
N SER A 55 12.16 11.08 6.72
CA SER A 55 12.21 11.05 8.19
C SER A 55 13.55 10.56 8.71
N THR A 56 13.89 10.92 9.95
CA THR A 56 15.18 10.59 10.57
C THR A 56 15.41 9.08 10.72
N ASP A 57 14.34 8.30 10.91
CA ASP A 57 14.39 6.83 10.98
C ASP A 57 14.38 6.15 9.60
N LEU A 58 14.27 6.92 8.52
CA LEU A 58 14.24 6.46 7.13
C LEU A 58 13.00 5.62 6.75
N THR A 59 11.93 5.65 7.55
CA THR A 59 10.73 4.80 7.30
C THR A 59 9.60 5.56 6.60
N THR A 60 9.58 6.89 6.72
CA THR A 60 8.53 7.76 6.18
C THR A 60 9.09 8.74 5.16
N LEU A 61 8.59 8.68 3.92
CA LEU A 61 8.91 9.62 2.83
C LEU A 61 7.76 10.60 2.62
N THR A 62 8.04 11.89 2.71
CA THR A 62 7.09 12.97 2.40
C THR A 62 7.42 13.56 1.04
N LEU A 63 6.41 13.66 0.16
CA LEU A 63 6.55 14.24 -1.19
C LEU A 63 5.66 15.47 -1.33
N LEU A 64 6.25 16.55 -1.81
CA LEU A 64 5.55 17.79 -2.14
C LEU A 64 5.61 17.99 -3.65
N TYR A 65 4.45 18.13 -4.28
CA TYR A 65 4.31 18.29 -5.72
C TYR A 65 3.95 19.73 -6.08
N ALA A 66 4.69 20.32 -7.01
CA ALA A 66 4.38 21.66 -7.53
C ALA A 66 3.44 21.62 -8.75
N GLU A 67 3.48 20.57 -9.56
CA GLU A 67 2.77 20.51 -10.86
C GLU A 67 1.78 19.33 -11.00
N PHE A 68 1.36 18.71 -9.89
CA PHE A 68 0.38 17.62 -9.93
C PHE A 68 -1.06 18.15 -9.94
N VAL A 69 -1.42 18.86 -11.00
CA VAL A 69 -2.76 19.47 -11.16
C VAL A 69 -3.43 18.98 -12.44
N ALA A 70 -4.56 18.28 -12.30
CA ALA A 70 -5.42 17.92 -13.42
C ALA A 70 -6.54 18.96 -13.57
N GLN A 71 -6.89 19.30 -14.80
CA GLN A 71 -7.89 20.31 -15.14
C GLN A 71 -8.71 19.84 -16.34
N ALA A 72 -10.00 20.13 -16.35
CA ALA A 72 -10.90 19.88 -17.47
C ALA A 72 -11.81 21.11 -17.69
N GLY A 73 -12.32 21.27 -18.92
CA GLY A 73 -13.20 22.37 -19.28
C GLY A 73 -12.92 22.94 -20.67
N ASN A 74 -13.73 23.90 -21.09
CA ASN A 74 -13.57 24.55 -22.39
C ASN A 74 -12.20 25.26 -22.49
N GLY A 75 -11.48 25.03 -23.59
CA GLY A 75 -10.15 25.59 -23.82
C GLY A 75 -8.99 24.89 -23.09
N ILE A 76 -9.25 23.88 -22.26
CA ILE A 76 -8.21 23.07 -21.62
C ILE A 76 -7.82 21.91 -22.53
N SER A 77 -6.52 21.78 -22.82
CA SER A 77 -5.99 20.65 -23.60
C SER A 77 -6.35 19.31 -22.94
N PRO A 78 -6.77 18.27 -23.71
CA PRO A 78 -7.01 16.93 -23.19
C PRO A 78 -5.83 16.34 -22.41
N SER A 79 -4.59 16.76 -22.70
CA SER A 79 -3.39 16.33 -21.96
C SER A 79 -3.34 16.79 -20.50
N ASN A 80 -4.16 17.78 -20.12
CA ASN A 80 -4.28 18.26 -18.74
C ASN A 80 -5.43 17.61 -17.97
N TYR A 81 -6.31 16.84 -18.63
CA TYR A 81 -7.44 16.17 -17.99
C TYR A 81 -6.98 15.10 -17.00
N ARG A 82 -5.78 14.55 -17.22
CA ARG A 82 -5.18 13.54 -16.35
C ARG A 82 -3.70 13.82 -16.14
N LYS A 83 -3.31 13.93 -14.87
CA LYS A 83 -1.91 13.89 -14.44
C LYS A 83 -1.59 12.54 -13.81
N ASN A 84 -0.36 12.08 -13.99
CA ASN A 84 0.14 10.88 -13.35
C ASN A 84 1.52 11.13 -12.75
N CYS A 85 1.85 10.33 -11.74
CA CYS A 85 3.20 10.24 -11.24
C CYS A 85 3.51 8.79 -10.90
N GLN A 86 4.57 8.25 -11.50
CA GLN A 86 5.16 6.98 -11.10
C GLN A 86 6.26 7.28 -10.08
N LEU A 87 6.12 6.72 -8.89
CA LEU A 87 7.15 6.75 -7.85
C LEU A 87 7.85 5.40 -7.80
N ASN A 88 9.17 5.43 -7.70
CA ASN A 88 10.01 4.25 -7.49
C ASN A 88 10.78 4.49 -6.19
N VAL A 89 10.36 3.81 -5.12
CA VAL A 89 10.96 3.93 -3.80
C VAL A 89 11.90 2.74 -3.60
N LYS A 90 13.18 3.01 -3.41
CA LYS A 90 14.19 1.98 -3.16
C LYS A 90 14.24 1.69 -1.66
N ILE A 91 13.90 0.47 -1.27
CA ILE A 91 13.95 0.03 0.13
C ILE A 91 15.09 -0.97 0.36
N ARG A 92 15.70 -0.89 1.55
CA ARG A 92 16.57 -1.91 2.14
C ARG A 92 15.75 -2.62 3.21
N TYR A 93 15.82 -3.94 3.27
CA TYR A 93 15.13 -4.76 4.27
C TYR A 93 15.88 -6.10 4.49
N PRO A 94 15.75 -6.72 5.67
CA PRO A 94 16.38 -8.00 5.98
C PRO A 94 15.66 -9.17 5.29
N GLN A 95 16.39 -10.25 5.02
CA GLN A 95 15.82 -11.48 4.47
C GLN A 95 15.00 -12.23 5.53
N GLY A 96 14.02 -13.01 5.08
CA GLY A 96 13.18 -13.86 5.96
C GLY A 96 11.96 -13.15 6.55
N TRP A 97 11.77 -11.86 6.27
CA TRP A 97 10.66 -11.06 6.78
C TRP A 97 9.71 -10.61 5.66
N GLN A 98 8.47 -10.33 6.05
CA GLN A 98 7.46 -9.74 5.17
C GLN A 98 7.26 -8.27 5.52
N PHE A 99 7.04 -7.45 4.49
CA PHE A 99 6.86 -6.01 4.64
C PHE A 99 5.68 -5.54 3.79
N SER A 100 5.04 -4.46 4.22
CA SER A 100 3.93 -3.84 3.52
C SER A 100 3.99 -2.33 3.65
N VAL A 101 3.29 -1.63 2.77
CA VAL A 101 3.03 -0.20 2.96
C VAL A 101 2.03 -0.06 4.09
N PHE A 102 2.48 0.43 5.25
CA PHE A 102 1.62 0.58 6.42
C PHE A 102 0.58 1.70 6.24
N LYS A 103 1.02 2.84 5.72
CA LYS A 103 0.16 4.02 5.55
C LYS A 103 0.63 4.89 4.40
N ALA A 104 -0.33 5.51 3.73
CA ALA A 104 -0.10 6.59 2.78
C ALA A 104 -1.13 7.70 3.03
N ASP A 105 -0.63 8.89 3.38
CA ASP A 105 -1.46 10.07 3.61
C ASP A 105 -1.42 10.98 2.38
N TYR A 106 -2.59 11.43 1.95
CA TYR A 106 -2.75 12.34 0.82
C TYR A 106 -3.28 13.68 1.31
N ARG A 107 -2.68 14.77 0.81
CA ARG A 107 -3.17 16.13 0.99
C ARG A 107 -3.24 16.80 -0.37
N GLY A 108 -4.28 17.59 -0.58
CA GLY A 108 -4.51 18.29 -1.83
C GLY A 108 -5.75 19.16 -1.76
N TYR A 109 -6.15 19.65 -2.92
CA TYR A 109 -7.31 20.49 -3.12
C TYR A 109 -8.06 20.03 -4.36
N ALA A 110 -9.35 20.34 -4.42
CA ALA A 110 -10.17 20.15 -5.59
C ALA A 110 -11.20 21.28 -5.68
N GLN A 111 -11.52 21.68 -6.90
CA GLN A 111 -12.60 22.60 -7.22
C GLN A 111 -13.30 21.99 -8.43
N ILE A 112 -14.46 21.38 -8.19
CA ILE A 112 -15.15 20.56 -9.19
C ILE A 112 -16.57 21.10 -9.33
N PRO A 113 -16.95 21.66 -10.50
CA PRO A 113 -18.30 22.14 -10.73
C PRO A 113 -19.36 21.03 -10.59
N ASP A 114 -20.60 21.42 -10.29
CA ASP A 114 -21.72 20.50 -10.23
C ASP A 114 -21.87 19.70 -11.53
N GLY A 115 -21.98 18.38 -11.41
CA GLY A 115 -22.10 17.45 -12.53
C GLY A 115 -20.77 16.92 -13.06
N ASP A 116 -19.64 17.55 -12.70
CA ASP A 116 -18.31 17.05 -13.03
C ASP A 116 -17.79 16.07 -11.97
N THR A 117 -16.75 15.31 -12.32
CA THR A 117 -16.09 14.40 -11.38
C THR A 117 -14.59 14.54 -11.43
N GLY A 118 -13.96 14.44 -10.27
CA GLY A 118 -12.51 14.37 -10.11
C GLY A 118 -12.15 13.14 -9.30
N THR A 119 -11.05 12.50 -9.66
CA THR A 119 -10.60 11.27 -9.01
C THR A 119 -9.10 11.32 -8.76
N CYS A 120 -8.72 11.10 -7.51
CA CYS A 120 -7.33 10.80 -7.14
C CYS A 120 -7.21 9.29 -6.95
N LYS A 121 -6.25 8.65 -7.61
CA LYS A 121 -6.02 7.21 -7.48
C LYS A 121 -4.55 6.93 -7.19
N ALA A 122 -4.31 6.09 -6.19
CA ALA A 122 -3.01 5.57 -5.84
C ALA A 122 -3.00 4.05 -6.03
N THR A 123 -1.90 3.52 -6.57
CA THR A 123 -1.68 2.09 -6.75
C THR A 123 -0.30 1.75 -6.20
N TYR A 124 -0.23 0.70 -5.37
CA TYR A 124 1.00 0.24 -4.73
C TYR A 124 1.27 -1.20 -5.13
N TYR A 125 2.53 -1.48 -5.44
CA TYR A 125 3.02 -2.81 -5.79
C TYR A 125 4.51 -2.88 -5.46
N PHE A 126 5.01 -4.09 -5.22
CA PHE A 126 6.44 -4.34 -5.10
C PHE A 126 6.98 -4.79 -6.46
N SER A 127 8.17 -4.32 -6.83
CA SER A 127 8.79 -4.69 -8.10
C SER A 127 8.98 -6.22 -8.18
N GLY A 128 8.46 -6.83 -9.24
CA GLY A 128 8.48 -8.29 -9.43
C GLY A 128 7.31 -9.04 -8.79
N ASP A 129 6.43 -8.36 -8.05
CA ASP A 129 5.16 -8.91 -7.58
C ASP A 129 4.03 -8.54 -8.55
N SER A 130 3.13 -9.48 -8.83
CA SER A 130 1.93 -9.25 -9.64
C SER A 130 0.75 -8.69 -8.83
N ARG A 131 0.84 -8.75 -7.50
CA ARG A 131 -0.19 -8.24 -6.60
C ARG A 131 -0.04 -6.73 -6.44
N GLN A 132 -1.17 -6.03 -6.54
CA GLN A 132 -1.26 -4.59 -6.34
C GLN A 132 -2.46 -4.25 -5.45
N ALA A 133 -2.32 -3.20 -4.66
CA ALA A 133 -3.41 -2.57 -3.94
C ALA A 133 -3.69 -1.21 -4.58
N SER A 134 -4.96 -0.80 -4.68
CA SER A 134 -5.32 0.53 -5.18
C SER A 134 -6.33 1.20 -4.27
N CYS A 135 -6.18 2.50 -4.10
CA CYS A 135 -7.13 3.35 -3.38
C CYS A 135 -7.58 4.46 -4.33
N THR A 136 -8.89 4.67 -4.38
CA THR A 136 -9.51 5.74 -5.17
C THR A 136 -10.19 6.69 -4.19
N LEU A 137 -9.78 7.94 -4.21
CA LEU A 137 -10.38 9.02 -3.43
C LEU A 137 -11.24 9.87 -4.38
N PRO A 138 -12.55 9.98 -4.14
CA PRO A 138 -13.34 11.01 -4.80
C PRO A 138 -12.78 12.36 -4.37
N ALA A 139 -12.54 13.24 -5.33
CA ALA A 139 -12.16 14.59 -4.99
C ALA A 139 -13.38 15.30 -4.35
N PRO A 140 -13.19 16.10 -3.28
CA PRO A 140 -14.30 16.84 -2.69
C PRO A 140 -14.88 17.80 -3.74
N THR A 141 -16.20 17.79 -3.87
CA THR A 141 -16.98 18.79 -4.62
C THR A 141 -16.98 20.11 -3.88
#